data_AF-A0A2V5M6E8-F1
#
_entry.id   AF-A0A2V5M6E8-F1
#
_cell.length_a   1.000
_cell.length_b   1.000
_cell.length_c   1.000
_cell.angle_alpha   90.00
_cell.angle_beta   90.00
_cell.angle_gamma   90.00
#
_symmetry.space_group_name_H-M   'P 1'
#
loop_
_entity.id
_entity.type
_entity.pdbx_description
1 polymer ?
#
loop_
_entity_poly.entity_id
_entity_poly.type
_entity_poly.pdbx_seq_one_letter_code
_entity_poly.pdbx_strand_id
1 'polypeptide(L)'
;MKKNIYSPLLTLALTAVGLSLASTARSEQESGKHFIWRVTNVPQPFYVLGSVHQLRKSDYPLPKVMEDVAKQVQTMLFEYDPGQENTFARLLYDGAHYPRGHTMQSKVHPETFAYLMKMFKKSHMNFNRYSELKPWAIAISMFEVPGFKGVRFAE
;
A
#
# COMPACT_ATOMS: atom_id res chain seq x y z
N MET A 1 38.55 5.15 72.42
CA MET A 1 37.63 5.96 71.58
C MET A 1 38.35 6.39 70.30
N LYS A 2 38.04 5.78 69.16
CA LYS A 2 38.34 6.34 67.83
C LYS A 2 37.10 6.10 66.97
N LYS A 3 36.36 7.16 66.67
CA LYS A 3 35.15 7.12 65.83
C LYS A 3 35.60 7.15 64.37
N ASN A 4 35.36 6.07 63.63
CA ASN A 4 35.54 6.06 62.18
C ASN A 4 34.39 6.84 61.54
N ILE A 5 34.73 8.03 61.05
CA ILE A 5 33.86 8.89 60.26
C ILE A 5 33.88 8.33 58.84
N TYR A 6 32.84 7.58 58.47
CA TYR A 6 32.61 7.24 57.07
C TYR A 6 32.17 8.52 56.34
N SER A 7 32.99 8.93 55.36
CA SER A 7 32.77 10.09 54.50
C SER A 7 31.44 9.96 53.73
N PRO A 8 30.55 10.96 53.74
CA PRO A 8 29.29 10.92 53.01
C PRO A 8 29.48 11.09 51.49
N LEU A 9 30.71 11.28 51.01
CA LEU A 9 30.99 11.50 49.59
C LEU A 9 31.06 10.21 48.77
N LEU A 10 31.18 9.04 49.40
CA LEU A 10 31.26 7.78 48.65
C LEU A 10 29.88 7.19 48.29
N THR A 11 28.81 7.60 48.98
CA THR A 11 27.44 7.12 48.72
C THR A 11 26.72 7.89 47.62
N LEU A 12 27.24 9.04 47.18
CA LEU A 12 26.62 9.84 46.12
C LEU A 12 27.08 9.45 44.71
N ALA A 13 28.17 8.69 44.59
CA ALA A 13 28.68 8.24 43.30
C ALA A 13 27.98 6.96 42.77
N LEU A 14 27.29 6.20 43.63
CA LEU A 14 26.65 4.94 43.23
C LEU A 14 25.18 5.09 42.78
N THR A 15 24.54 6.23 43.01
CA THR A 15 23.15 6.49 42.56
C THR A 15 23.07 7.21 41.21
N ALA A 16 24.18 7.76 40.70
CA ALA A 16 24.19 8.51 39.44
C ALA A 16 24.47 7.66 38.18
N VAL A 17 24.84 6.38 38.32
CA VAL A 17 25.14 5.49 37.17
C VAL A 17 23.97 4.57 36.80
N GLY A 18 22.97 4.42 37.68
CA GLY A 18 21.83 3.52 37.48
C GLY A 18 20.67 4.06 36.64
N LEU A 19 20.73 5.31 36.17
CA LEU A 19 19.56 6.00 35.60
C LEU A 19 19.72 6.44 34.14
N SER A 20 20.53 5.74 33.34
CA SER A 20 20.76 6.12 31.93
C SER A 20 20.69 4.96 30.92
N LEU A 21 19.98 3.88 31.26
CA LEU A 21 19.54 2.86 30.28
C LEU A 21 18.03 2.61 30.34
N ALA A 22 17.24 3.67 30.47
CA ALA A 22 15.92 3.65 29.87
C ALA A 22 16.11 4.06 28.40
N SER A 23 16.61 3.13 27.57
CA SER A 23 16.32 3.21 26.14
C SER A 23 14.80 3.16 26.04
N THR A 24 14.18 4.33 26.00
CA THR A 24 12.88 4.46 25.35
C THR A 24 13.15 4.01 23.93
N ALA A 25 12.95 2.72 23.66
CA ALA A 25 12.60 2.26 22.34
C ALA A 25 11.34 3.08 22.03
N ARG A 26 11.54 4.24 21.42
CA ARG A 26 10.50 4.99 20.78
C ARG A 26 9.93 3.97 19.83
N SER A 27 8.72 3.48 20.10
CA SER A 27 8.02 2.77 19.05
C SER A 27 8.02 3.78 17.91
N GLU A 28 8.70 3.46 16.82
CA GLU A 28 8.34 4.00 15.53
C GLU A 28 6.92 3.50 15.31
N GLN A 29 5.97 4.19 15.93
CA GLN A 29 4.61 4.20 15.50
C GLN A 29 4.61 5.09 14.26
N GLU A 30 5.30 4.61 13.22
CA GLU A 30 5.02 5.01 11.85
C GLU A 30 3.61 4.53 11.58
N SER A 31 2.63 5.33 11.98
CA SER A 31 1.29 5.25 11.39
C SER A 31 1.37 5.86 9.98
N GLY A 32 2.22 5.27 9.14
CA GLY A 32 2.17 5.51 7.70
C GLY A 32 0.74 5.23 7.23
N LYS A 33 0.27 6.00 6.23
CA LYS A 33 -1.05 5.78 5.66
C LYS A 33 -1.18 4.31 5.22
N HIS A 34 -2.22 3.63 5.69
CA HIS A 34 -2.48 2.23 5.40
C HIS A 34 -3.95 2.02 5.04
N PHE A 35 -4.22 0.89 4.38
CA PHE A 35 -5.56 0.52 3.91
C PHE A 35 -6.10 -0.74 4.60
N ILE A 36 -5.67 -0.95 5.85
CA ILE A 36 -6.23 -1.99 6.72
C ILE A 36 -7.46 -1.46 7.45
N TRP A 37 -8.55 -2.21 7.35
CA TRP A 37 -9.79 -1.99 8.07
C TRP A 37 -10.03 -3.16 9.02
N ARG A 38 -10.52 -2.89 10.23
CA ARG A 38 -10.95 -3.93 11.17
C ARG A 38 -12.46 -3.96 11.22
N VAL A 39 -13.05 -5.12 10.92
CA VAL A 39 -14.49 -5.36 11.05
C VAL A 39 -14.75 -5.99 12.41
N THR A 40 -15.50 -5.31 13.28
CA THR A 40 -15.67 -5.69 14.69
C THR A 40 -17.09 -6.11 15.08
N ASN A 41 -18.12 -5.69 14.33
CA ASN A 41 -19.52 -5.97 14.64
C ASN A 41 -20.00 -7.31 14.06
N VAL A 42 -19.24 -8.38 14.30
CA VAL A 42 -19.49 -9.75 13.84
C VAL A 42 -18.98 -10.76 14.87
N PRO A 43 -19.48 -12.01 14.91
CA PRO A 43 -19.04 -13.01 15.88
C PRO A 43 -17.52 -13.29 15.88
N GLN A 44 -16.88 -13.16 14.71
CA GLN A 44 -15.44 -13.31 14.55
C GLN A 44 -14.88 -12.08 13.84
N PRO A 45 -14.26 -11.13 14.57
CA PRO A 45 -13.64 -9.97 13.97
C PRO A 45 -12.55 -10.36 12.98
N PHE A 46 -12.47 -9.64 11.87
CA PHE A 46 -11.47 -9.87 10.84
C PHE A 46 -10.92 -8.55 10.32
N TYR A 47 -9.82 -8.65 9.58
CA TYR A 47 -9.19 -7.51 8.93
C TYR A 47 -9.40 -7.60 7.42
N VAL A 48 -9.65 -6.45 6.80
CA VAL A 48 -9.66 -6.29 5.35
C VAL A 48 -8.46 -5.43 4.98
N LEU A 49 -7.54 -6.00 4.23
CA LEU A 49 -6.47 -5.25 3.57
C LEU A 49 -6.92 -5.04 2.13
N GLY A 50 -7.29 -3.80 1.77
CA GLY A 50 -7.92 -3.52 0.48
C GLY A 50 -7.09 -2.61 -0.41
N SER A 51 -6.83 -3.08 -1.65
CA SER A 51 -6.75 -2.34 -2.93
C SER A 51 -5.93 -3.13 -3.96
N VAL A 52 -6.30 -3.07 -5.25
CA VAL A 52 -5.42 -3.50 -6.35
C VAL A 52 -4.38 -2.41 -6.56
N HIS A 53 -3.17 -2.61 -6.03
CA HIS A 53 -2.09 -1.64 -6.11
C HIS A 53 -0.79 -2.29 -6.59
N GLN A 54 -0.18 -1.66 -7.59
CA GLN A 54 1.22 -1.88 -7.90
C GLN A 54 2.04 -0.85 -7.09
N LEU A 55 2.71 -1.34 -6.04
CA LEU A 55 3.51 -0.51 -5.14
C LEU A 55 4.82 -0.06 -5.81
N ARG A 56 5.24 1.17 -5.53
CA ARG A 56 6.55 1.72 -5.91
C ARG A 56 7.61 1.19 -4.97
N LYS A 57 8.88 1.22 -5.39
CA LYS A 57 10.01 0.91 -4.51
C LYS A 57 10.06 1.76 -3.25
N SER A 58 9.64 3.03 -3.35
CA SER A 58 9.56 3.96 -2.22
C SER A 58 8.42 3.69 -1.25
N ASP A 59 7.48 2.81 -1.60
CA ASP A 59 6.37 2.42 -0.71
C ASP A 59 6.78 1.31 0.26
N TYR A 60 8.06 0.89 0.23
CA TYR A 60 8.67 -0.06 1.14
C TYR A 60 9.64 0.64 2.12
N PRO A 61 9.76 0.14 3.37
CA PRO A 61 9.01 -0.98 3.95
C PRO A 61 7.52 -0.65 4.11
N LEU A 62 6.68 -1.70 4.11
CA LEU A 62 5.25 -1.51 4.33
C LEU A 62 5.00 -0.98 5.76
N PRO A 63 3.90 -0.24 5.99
CA PRO A 63 3.54 0.19 7.34
C PRO A 63 3.52 -0.99 8.32
N LYS A 64 4.19 -0.83 9.47
CA LYS A 64 4.35 -1.87 10.49
C LYS A 64 3.05 -2.58 10.87
N VAL A 65 1.92 -1.84 10.86
CA VAL A 65 0.59 -2.40 11.14
C VAL A 65 0.19 -3.54 10.21
N MET A 66 0.64 -3.54 8.94
CA MET A 66 0.40 -4.63 8.00
C MET A 66 1.07 -5.92 8.47
N GLU A 67 2.33 -5.83 8.93
CA GLU A 67 3.03 -6.97 9.50
C GLU A 67 2.43 -7.44 10.82
N ASP A 68 2.04 -6.49 11.69
CA ASP A 68 1.45 -6.81 12.98
C ASP A 68 0.10 -7.53 12.82
N VAL A 69 -0.74 -7.09 11.89
CA VAL A 69 -2.01 -7.76 11.56
C VAL A 69 -1.77 -9.14 10.95
N ALA A 70 -0.81 -9.26 10.02
CA ALA A 70 -0.47 -10.55 9.41
C ALA A 70 -0.02 -11.59 10.45
N LYS A 71 0.67 -11.16 11.52
CA LYS A 71 1.09 -12.03 12.64
C LYS A 71 -0.06 -12.42 13.59
N GLN A 72 -1.17 -11.67 13.59
CA GLN A 72 -2.31 -11.90 14.48
C GLN A 72 -3.36 -12.85 13.88
N VAL A 73 -3.42 -12.97 12.56
CA VAL A 73 -4.43 -13.79 11.88
C VAL A 73 -3.97 -15.23 11.72
N GLN A 74 -4.89 -16.18 11.91
CA GLN A 74 -4.63 -17.61 11.69
C GLN A 74 -4.78 -18.01 10.21
N THR A 75 -5.63 -17.28 9.48
CA THR A 75 -5.97 -17.56 8.08
C THR A 75 -5.93 -16.26 7.29
N MET A 76 -5.34 -16.32 6.10
CA MET A 76 -5.34 -15.24 5.11
C MET A 76 -6.12 -15.71 3.88
N LEU A 77 -7.10 -14.90 3.46
CA LEU A 77 -7.93 -15.17 2.30
C LEU A 77 -7.66 -14.10 1.25
N PHE A 78 -7.50 -14.53 0.00
CA PHE A 78 -7.31 -13.65 -1.14
C PHE A 78 -8.57 -13.61 -2.00
N GLU A 79 -8.75 -12.53 -2.77
CA GLU A 79 -9.88 -12.39 -3.70
C GLU A 79 -9.82 -13.40 -4.87
N TYR A 80 -8.67 -14.04 -5.06
CA TYR A 80 -8.47 -15.09 -6.05
C TYR A 80 -7.74 -16.28 -5.43
N ASP A 81 -7.95 -17.47 -6.01
CA ASP A 81 -7.21 -18.68 -5.67
C ASP A 81 -5.88 -18.70 -6.45
N PRO A 82 -4.71 -18.63 -5.78
CA PRO A 82 -3.41 -18.71 -6.43
C PRO A 82 -3.19 -20.00 -7.22
N GLY A 83 -3.91 -21.09 -6.89
CA GLY A 83 -3.86 -22.34 -7.64
C GLY A 83 -4.63 -22.31 -8.97
N GLN A 84 -5.38 -21.24 -9.26
CA GLN A 84 -6.24 -21.11 -10.44
C GLN A 84 -5.86 -19.90 -11.32
N GLU A 85 -4.56 -19.73 -11.58
CA GLU A 85 -4.03 -18.59 -12.34
C GLU A 85 -4.73 -18.36 -13.69
N ASN A 86 -5.00 -19.43 -14.45
CA ASN A 86 -5.66 -19.33 -15.76
C ASN A 86 -7.09 -18.78 -15.65
N THR A 87 -7.84 -19.19 -14.63
CA THR A 87 -9.21 -18.69 -14.38
C THR A 87 -9.17 -17.22 -14.02
N PHE A 88 -8.23 -16.84 -13.14
CA PHE A 88 -8.06 -15.46 -12.72
C PHE A 88 -7.64 -14.55 -13.88
N ALA A 89 -6.69 -14.99 -14.71
CA ALA A 89 -6.25 -14.25 -15.89
C ALA A 89 -7.40 -14.00 -16.88
N ARG A 90 -8.27 -14.99 -17.10
CA ARG A 90 -9.48 -14.83 -17.92
C ARG A 90 -10.46 -13.82 -17.32
N LEU A 91 -10.74 -13.92 -16.02
CA LEU A 91 -11.63 -12.98 -15.33
C LEU A 91 -11.09 -11.54 -15.37
N LEU A 92 -9.78 -11.36 -15.19
CA LEU A 92 -9.13 -10.06 -15.35
C LEU A 92 -9.23 -9.53 -16.78
N TYR A 93 -9.01 -10.38 -17.79
CA TYR A 93 -9.15 -10.00 -19.19
C TYR A 93 -10.58 -9.54 -19.51
N ASP A 94 -11.58 -10.32 -19.12
CA ASP A 94 -12.99 -9.99 -19.35
C ASP A 94 -13.38 -8.72 -18.57
N GLY A 95 -12.88 -8.59 -17.34
CA GLY A 95 -13.07 -7.39 -16.50
C GLY A 95 -12.41 -6.15 -17.10
N ALA A 96 -11.28 -6.30 -17.79
CA ALA A 96 -10.52 -5.21 -18.39
C ALA A 96 -11.17 -4.65 -19.67
N HIS A 97 -11.95 -5.45 -20.39
CA HIS A 97 -12.57 -5.03 -21.65
C HIS A 97 -13.98 -4.46 -21.47
N TYR A 98 -14.35 -3.53 -22.34
CA TYR A 98 -15.73 -3.12 -22.51
C TYR A 98 -16.52 -4.20 -23.28
N PRO A 99 -17.85 -4.30 -23.06
CA PRO A 99 -18.71 -5.10 -23.93
C PRO A 99 -18.66 -4.61 -25.39
N ARG A 100 -18.98 -5.50 -26.33
CA ARG A 100 -19.01 -5.17 -27.77
C ARG A 100 -19.82 -3.90 -28.03
N GLY A 101 -19.27 -3.01 -28.85
CA GLY A 101 -19.91 -1.74 -29.22
C GLY A 101 -19.64 -0.58 -28.24
N HIS A 102 -18.92 -0.83 -27.15
CA HIS A 102 -18.43 0.22 -26.26
C HIS A 102 -16.92 0.38 -26.37
N THR A 103 -16.48 1.63 -26.37
CA THR A 103 -15.06 1.99 -26.36
C THR A 103 -14.79 2.95 -25.21
N MET A 104 -13.52 3.10 -24.84
CA MET A 104 -13.10 4.09 -23.86
C MET A 104 -13.58 5.50 -24.19
N GLN A 105 -13.51 5.90 -25.46
CA GLN A 105 -13.97 7.21 -25.92
C GLN A 105 -15.45 7.44 -25.61
N SER A 106 -16.27 6.38 -25.67
CA SER A 106 -17.71 6.45 -25.37
C SER A 106 -18.05 6.49 -23.88
N LYS A 107 -17.07 6.25 -23.00
CA LYS A 107 -17.30 6.07 -21.54
C LYS A 107 -16.56 7.07 -20.68
N VAL A 108 -15.58 7.78 -21.24
CA VAL A 108 -14.72 8.71 -20.51
C VAL A 108 -15.06 10.14 -20.94
N HIS A 109 -14.97 11.10 -20.01
CA HIS A 109 -15.18 12.51 -20.31
C HIS A 109 -14.24 12.98 -21.45
N PRO A 110 -14.72 13.81 -22.41
CA PRO A 110 -13.92 14.22 -23.56
C PRO A 110 -12.55 14.83 -23.20
N GLU A 111 -12.48 15.63 -22.13
CA GLU A 111 -11.22 16.23 -21.67
C GLU A 111 -10.20 15.20 -21.20
N THR A 112 -10.65 14.19 -20.44
CA THR A 112 -9.79 13.09 -19.98
C THR A 112 -9.32 12.25 -21.17
N PHE A 113 -10.19 12.01 -22.15
CA PHE A 113 -9.81 11.31 -23.38
C PHE A 113 -8.75 12.10 -24.18
N ALA A 114 -8.92 13.43 -24.31
CA ALA A 114 -7.94 14.28 -24.98
C ALA A 114 -6.57 14.27 -24.26
N TYR A 115 -6.56 14.31 -22.93
CA TYR A 115 -5.35 14.17 -22.14
C TYR A 115 -4.67 12.81 -22.39
N LEU A 116 -5.44 11.72 -22.38
CA LEU A 116 -4.93 10.38 -22.65
C LEU A 116 -4.30 10.29 -24.05
N MET A 117 -4.96 10.80 -25.08
CA MET A 117 -4.43 10.80 -26.45
C MET A 117 -3.11 11.58 -26.57
N LYS A 118 -2.99 12.71 -25.85
CA LYS A 118 -1.72 13.44 -25.75
C LYS A 118 -0.61 12.58 -25.13
N MET A 119 -0.95 11.77 -24.13
CA MET A 119 -0.01 10.86 -23.48
C MET A 119 0.45 9.71 -24.39
N PHE A 120 -0.48 9.08 -25.10
CA PHE A 120 -0.16 8.05 -26.10
C PHE A 120 0.73 8.60 -27.22
N LYS A 121 0.45 9.82 -27.71
CA LYS A 121 1.27 10.50 -28.71
C LYS A 121 2.70 10.74 -28.20
N LYS A 122 2.85 11.25 -26.97
CA LYS A 122 4.16 11.53 -26.36
C LYS A 122 4.99 10.25 -26.15
N SER A 123 4.33 9.12 -25.94
CA SER A 123 4.97 7.83 -25.69
C SER A 123 5.12 6.96 -26.95
N HIS A 124 4.81 7.50 -28.14
CA HIS A 124 4.87 6.78 -29.42
C HIS A 124 4.07 5.47 -29.45
N MET A 125 3.00 5.38 -28.65
CA MET A 125 2.15 4.20 -28.61
C MET A 125 0.88 4.37 -29.42
N ASN A 126 0.44 3.27 -30.03
CA ASN A 126 -0.81 3.23 -30.78
C ASN A 126 -1.99 2.97 -29.83
N PHE A 127 -2.85 3.98 -29.65
CA PHE A 127 -4.04 3.90 -28.80
C PHE A 127 -5.06 2.84 -29.26
N ASN A 128 -5.09 2.45 -30.54
CA ASN A 128 -6.05 1.47 -31.04
C ASN A 128 -5.95 0.11 -30.36
N ARG A 129 -4.78 -0.23 -29.79
CA ARG A 129 -4.61 -1.45 -28.98
C ARG A 129 -5.31 -1.40 -27.62
N TYR A 130 -5.79 -0.23 -27.22
CA TYR A 130 -6.34 0.04 -25.90
C TYR A 130 -7.76 0.61 -25.95
N SER A 131 -8.32 0.84 -27.14
CA SER A 131 -9.62 1.50 -27.31
C SER A 131 -10.78 0.74 -26.67
N GLU A 132 -10.65 -0.57 -26.54
CA GLU A 132 -11.64 -1.47 -25.95
C GLU A 132 -11.39 -1.76 -24.47
N LEU A 133 -10.26 -1.30 -23.91
CA LEU A 133 -9.94 -1.46 -22.51
C LEU A 133 -10.64 -0.42 -21.65
N LYS A 134 -10.92 -0.77 -20.40
CA LYS A 134 -11.35 0.17 -19.36
C LYS A 134 -10.16 0.99 -18.86
N PRO A 135 -10.37 2.24 -18.39
CA PRO A 135 -9.29 3.12 -17.94
C PRO A 135 -8.35 2.52 -16.89
N TRP A 136 -8.88 1.73 -15.94
CA TRP A 136 -8.05 1.09 -14.92
C TRP A 136 -7.07 0.06 -15.51
N ALA A 137 -7.48 -0.68 -16.54
CA ALA A 137 -6.64 -1.70 -17.18
C ALA A 137 -5.48 -1.06 -17.96
N ILE A 138 -5.76 0.07 -18.62
CA ILE A 138 -4.73 0.92 -19.21
C ILE A 138 -3.74 1.39 -18.14
N ALA A 139 -4.24 1.90 -17.01
CA ALA A 139 -3.39 2.42 -15.95
C ALA A 139 -2.43 1.37 -15.37
N ILE A 140 -2.91 0.14 -15.15
CA ILE A 140 -2.06 -0.98 -14.71
C ILE A 140 -1.02 -1.30 -15.78
N SER A 141 -1.42 -1.38 -17.06
CA SER A 141 -0.51 -1.74 -18.16
C SER A 141 0.56 -0.68 -18.45
N MET A 142 0.32 0.59 -18.06
CA MET A 142 1.16 1.73 -18.47
C MET A 142 1.97 2.34 -17.31
N PHE A 143 1.99 1.70 -16.14
CA PHE A 143 2.68 2.20 -14.95
C PHE A 143 4.18 2.43 -15.17
N GLU A 144 4.81 1.64 -16.04
CA GLU A 144 6.24 1.74 -16.36
C GLU A 144 6.54 2.66 -17.57
N VAL A 145 5.50 3.19 -18.24
CA VAL A 145 5.69 4.03 -19.43
C VAL A 145 6.05 5.47 -19.02
N PRO A 146 7.18 6.02 -19.49
CA PRO A 146 7.54 7.42 -19.27
C PRO A 146 6.45 8.38 -19.77
N GLY A 147 5.69 8.96 -18.84
CA GLY A 147 4.63 9.93 -19.15
C GLY A 147 3.37 9.79 -18.30
N PHE A 148 3.07 8.61 -17.78
CA PHE A 148 1.81 8.36 -17.06
C PHE A 148 1.82 8.78 -15.57
N LYS A 149 2.87 9.47 -15.10
CA LYS A 149 3.07 9.89 -13.70
C LYS A 149 2.14 11.03 -13.20
N GLY A 150 1.09 11.38 -13.95
CA GLY A 150 0.20 12.51 -13.64
C GLY A 150 -1.28 12.27 -13.89
N VAL A 151 -1.70 11.02 -14.17
CA VAL A 151 -3.11 10.68 -14.35
C VAL A 151 -3.81 10.75 -12.98
N ARG A 152 -4.78 11.66 -12.84
CA ARG A 152 -5.69 11.68 -11.69
C ARG A 152 -6.99 10.98 -12.10
N PHE A 153 -7.41 9.99 -11.33
CA PHE A 153 -8.75 9.42 -11.47
C PHE A 153 -9.74 10.37 -10.81
N ALA A 154 -10.91 10.58 -11.43
CA ALA A 154 -12.01 11.24 -10.76
C ALA A 154 -12.54 10.28 -9.68
N GLU A 155 -12.69 10.79 -8.46
CA GLU A 155 -13.50 10.15 -7.42
C GLU A 155 -14.99 10.24 -7.77
#